data_AF-U2RLP6-F1
#
_entry.id   AF-U2RLP6-F1
#
_cell.length_a   1.000
_cell.length_b   1.000
_cell.length_c   1.000
_cell.angle_alpha   90.00
_cell.angle_beta   90.00
_cell.angle_gamma   90.00
#
_symmetry.space_group_name_H-M   'P 1'
#
loop_
_entity.id
_entity.type
_entity.pdbx_description
1 polymer ?
#
loop_
_entity_poly.entity_id
_entity_poly.type
_entity_poly.pdbx_seq_one_letter_code
_entity_poly.pdbx_strand_id
1 'polypeptide(L)'
;MFDNDNAGRKQFNQIKNKKYQELDIDMVLLKNYLGNSEEKNINHEIEDFIYPEIIVYLTNEILKNINLELISQEEVDKKLSASKSLSSKGILEFIEYKKNDNNPENGNIIVLNTPSHKKNMAEKFNLEDKEISSIIKENRNKYPFVEEFIRDLFNFTKENKKYK
;
A
#
# COMPACT_ATOMS: atom_id res chain seq x y z
N MET A 1 -13.27 4.89 3.97
CA MET A 1 -11.93 4.29 4.13
C MET A 1 -10.92 5.41 4.29
N PHE A 2 -9.95 5.26 5.18
CA PHE A 2 -8.95 6.28 5.50
C PHE A 2 -7.58 5.63 5.63
N ASP A 3 -6.52 6.36 5.26
CA ASP A 3 -5.15 5.99 5.61
C ASP A 3 -5.01 5.88 7.14
N ASN A 4 -4.11 5.01 7.57
CA ASN A 4 -3.72 4.87 8.97
C ASN A 4 -2.41 5.63 9.23
N ASP A 5 -2.43 6.89 8.82
CA ASP A 5 -1.46 7.92 9.09
C ASP A 5 -2.05 8.97 10.05
N ASN A 6 -1.31 10.04 10.32
CA ASN A 6 -1.81 11.09 11.21
C ASN A 6 -3.01 11.85 10.63
N ALA A 7 -3.03 12.12 9.32
CA ALA A 7 -4.10 12.89 8.70
C ALA A 7 -5.40 12.07 8.59
N GLY A 8 -5.30 10.82 8.15
CA GLY A 8 -6.37 9.85 8.06
C GLY A 8 -7.00 9.55 9.41
N ARG A 9 -6.20 9.30 10.46
CA ARG A 9 -6.71 9.16 11.84
C ARG A 9 -7.44 10.41 12.34
N LYS A 10 -6.96 11.60 11.99
CA LYS A 10 -7.62 12.86 12.36
C LYS A 10 -9.00 12.96 11.70
N GLN A 11 -9.10 12.70 10.40
CA GLN A 11 -10.38 12.71 9.69
C GLN A 11 -11.33 11.62 10.17
N PHE A 12 -10.83 10.40 10.40
CA PHE A 12 -11.59 9.29 10.97
C PHE A 12 -12.23 9.70 12.30
N ASN A 13 -11.45 10.29 13.21
CA ASN A 13 -11.96 10.71 14.51
C ASN A 13 -12.99 11.84 14.44
N GLN A 14 -12.96 12.68 13.39
CA GLN A 14 -13.94 13.75 13.19
C GLN A 14 -15.30 13.22 12.70
N ILE A 15 -15.31 12.10 11.96
CA ILE A 15 -16.52 11.59 11.31
C ILE A 15 -17.14 10.43 12.11
N LYS A 16 -16.35 9.62 12.83
CA LYS A 16 -16.81 8.37 13.48
C LYS A 16 -18.01 8.51 14.44
N ASN A 17 -18.21 9.70 15.01
CA ASN A 17 -19.29 9.96 15.96
C ASN A 17 -20.44 10.78 15.34
N LYS A 18 -20.34 11.15 14.07
CA LYS A 18 -21.38 11.91 13.37
C LYS A 18 -22.47 10.96 12.90
N LYS A 19 -23.72 11.40 13.03
CA LYS A 19 -24.88 10.71 12.48
C LYS A 19 -25.39 11.48 11.28
N TYR A 20 -25.72 10.76 10.22
CA TYR A 20 -26.27 11.31 8.99
C TYR A 20 -27.64 10.67 8.79
N GLN A 21 -28.69 11.48 8.60
CA GLN A 21 -30.08 10.98 8.64
C GLN A 21 -30.39 9.97 7.53
N GLU A 22 -29.76 10.12 6.37
CA GLU A 22 -30.04 9.35 5.15
C GLU A 22 -28.85 8.48 4.71
N LEU A 23 -27.75 8.47 5.47
CA LEU A 23 -26.55 7.73 5.13
C LEU A 23 -26.17 6.80 6.28
N ASP A 24 -26.07 5.52 5.96
CA ASP A 24 -25.34 4.56 6.79
C ASP A 24 -23.87 4.60 6.40
N ILE A 25 -22.98 4.76 7.38
CA ILE A 25 -21.56 5.00 7.13
C ILE A 25 -20.74 4.00 7.93
N ASP A 26 -20.14 3.06 7.20
CA ASP A 26 -19.06 2.23 7.72
C ASP A 26 -17.70 2.86 7.45
N MET A 27 -16.90 2.96 8.52
CA MET A 27 -15.59 3.59 8.49
C MET A 27 -14.51 2.58 8.80
N VAL A 28 -13.46 2.57 7.97
CA VAL A 28 -12.33 1.65 8.11
C VAL A 28 -11.03 2.43 7.99
N LEU A 29 -10.10 2.18 8.92
CA LEU A 29 -8.70 2.57 8.82
C LEU A 29 -7.94 1.46 8.08
N LEU A 30 -7.10 1.84 7.13
CA LEU A 30 -6.29 0.90 6.37
C LEU A 30 -5.31 0.14 7.27
N LYS A 31 -5.08 -1.10 6.88
CA LYS A 31 -4.03 -1.96 7.41
C LYS A 31 -3.05 -2.24 6.28
N ASN A 32 -1.84 -2.69 6.59
CA ASN A 32 -0.94 -3.18 5.55
C ASN A 32 -1.44 -4.50 4.92
N TYR A 33 -0.72 -4.98 3.91
CA TYR A 33 -1.00 -6.22 3.17
C TYR A 33 -1.03 -7.49 4.04
N LEU A 34 -0.49 -7.43 5.27
CA LEU A 34 -0.55 -8.50 6.28
C LEU A 34 -1.72 -8.37 7.25
N GLY A 35 -2.47 -7.26 7.22
CA GLY A 35 -3.58 -7.00 8.14
C GLY A 35 -3.16 -6.45 9.50
N ASN A 36 -1.95 -5.92 9.62
CA ASN A 36 -1.45 -5.34 10.87
C ASN A 36 -1.97 -3.91 11.07
N SER A 37 -2.48 -3.59 12.27
CA SER A 37 -3.06 -2.26 12.59
C SER A 37 -2.75 -1.72 13.99
N GLU A 38 -2.02 -2.44 14.85
CA GLU A 38 -2.05 -2.20 16.31
C GLU A 38 -0.72 -1.72 16.94
N GLU A 39 0.32 -1.48 16.15
CA GLU A 39 1.58 -0.94 16.69
C GLU A 39 1.50 0.58 16.93
N LYS A 40 2.15 1.05 18.00
CA LYS A 40 2.32 2.48 18.26
C LYS A 40 3.17 3.09 17.14
N ASN A 41 2.71 4.20 16.56
CA ASN A 41 3.35 4.93 15.45
C ASN A 41 3.25 4.29 14.05
N ILE A 42 2.15 3.60 13.75
CA ILE A 42 1.87 3.16 12.37
C ILE A 42 1.60 4.36 11.45
N ASN A 43 2.14 4.29 10.23
CA ASN A 43 1.93 5.23 9.14
C ASN A 43 1.59 4.49 7.84
N HIS A 44 0.59 3.59 7.90
CA HIS A 44 0.18 2.83 6.72
C HIS A 44 -0.73 3.65 5.82
N GLU A 45 -0.33 3.78 4.57
CA GLU A 45 -1.13 4.37 3.49
C GLU A 45 -1.59 3.27 2.52
N ILE A 46 -2.32 3.64 1.47
CA ILE A 46 -2.87 2.68 0.49
C ILE A 46 -1.81 1.79 -0.17
N GLU A 47 -0.60 2.29 -0.43
CA GLU A 47 0.50 1.51 -0.98
C GLU A 47 0.95 0.36 -0.08
N ASP A 48 0.75 0.49 1.24
CA ASP A 48 1.12 -0.53 2.22
C ASP A 48 0.08 -1.63 2.31
N PHE A 49 -1.15 -1.34 1.89
CA PHE A 49 -2.25 -2.31 1.81
C PHE A 49 -2.12 -3.23 0.58
N ILE A 50 -1.64 -2.69 -0.54
CA ILE A 50 -1.50 -3.44 -1.80
C ILE A 50 -0.32 -4.42 -1.70
N TYR A 51 -0.34 -5.49 -2.51
CA TYR A 51 0.79 -6.43 -2.59
C TYR A 51 2.11 -5.69 -2.90
N PRO A 52 3.16 -5.86 -2.08
CA PRO A 52 4.48 -5.25 -2.28
C PRO A 52 5.02 -5.41 -3.70
N GLU A 53 4.79 -6.57 -4.29
CA GLU A 53 5.20 -6.96 -5.63
C GLU A 53 4.62 -6.03 -6.71
N ILE A 54 3.38 -5.56 -6.54
CA ILE A 54 2.76 -4.59 -7.47
C ILE A 54 3.48 -3.25 -7.37
N ILE A 55 3.79 -2.79 -6.16
CA ILE A 55 4.45 -1.51 -5.93
C ILE A 55 5.86 -1.50 -6.55
N VAL A 56 6.63 -2.57 -6.32
CA VAL A 56 7.96 -2.72 -6.90
C VAL A 56 7.89 -2.82 -8.43
N TYR A 57 6.95 -3.61 -8.97
CA TYR A 57 6.75 -3.73 -10.41
C TYR A 57 6.45 -2.37 -11.07
N LEU A 58 5.45 -1.65 -10.57
CA LEU A 58 5.06 -0.34 -11.12
C LEU A 58 6.19 0.69 -10.97
N THR A 59 6.91 0.66 -9.85
CA THR A 59 8.09 1.52 -9.65
C THR A 59 9.15 1.20 -10.69
N ASN A 60 9.47 -0.07 -10.92
CA ASN A 60 10.46 -0.49 -11.91
C ASN A 60 10.04 -0.09 -13.33
N GLU A 61 8.76 -0.17 -13.68
CA GLU A 61 8.25 0.35 -14.95
C GLU A 61 8.51 1.85 -15.10
N ILE A 62 8.41 2.63 -14.02
CA ILE A 62 8.75 4.06 -14.02
C ILE A 62 10.27 4.25 -14.15
N LEU A 63 11.08 3.52 -13.39
CA LEU A 63 12.55 3.62 -13.43
C LEU A 63 13.13 3.25 -14.80
N LYS A 64 12.61 2.19 -15.44
CA LYS A 64 12.98 1.80 -16.81
C LYS A 64 12.79 2.95 -17.79
N ASN A 65 11.67 3.67 -17.69
CA ASN A 65 11.35 4.78 -18.60
C ASN A 65 12.31 5.98 -18.47
N ILE A 66 13.04 6.07 -17.35
CA ILE A 66 14.02 7.13 -17.09
C ILE A 66 15.46 6.60 -17.01
N ASN A 67 15.70 5.36 -17.48
CA ASN A 67 16.99 4.69 -17.52
C ASN A 67 17.73 4.63 -16.17
N LEU A 68 17.00 4.34 -15.09
CA LEU A 68 17.58 4.04 -13.78
C LEU A 68 17.65 2.53 -13.52
N GLU A 69 18.61 2.13 -12.71
CA GLU A 69 18.74 0.76 -12.21
C GLU A 69 17.52 0.36 -11.38
N LEU A 70 17.07 -0.88 -11.59
CA LEU A 70 15.83 -1.41 -11.04
C LEU A 70 16.02 -1.90 -9.61
N ILE A 71 14.90 -2.02 -8.90
CA ILE A 71 14.85 -2.58 -7.55
C ILE A 71 14.56 -4.08 -7.65
N SER A 72 15.32 -4.90 -6.94
CA SER A 72 15.08 -6.35 -6.85
C SER A 72 13.95 -6.67 -5.88
N GLN A 73 12.94 -7.40 -6.36
CA GLN A 73 11.86 -7.91 -5.50
C GLN A 73 12.39 -8.80 -4.36
N GLU A 74 13.39 -9.64 -4.66
CA GLU A 74 13.93 -10.57 -3.67
C GLU A 74 14.57 -9.83 -2.47
N GLU A 75 15.25 -8.71 -2.74
CA GLU A 75 15.84 -7.89 -1.69
C GLU A 75 14.76 -7.18 -0.84
N VAL A 76 13.67 -6.76 -1.48
CA VAL A 76 12.49 -6.18 -0.80
C VAL A 76 11.85 -7.21 0.12
N ASP A 77 11.57 -8.41 -0.38
CA ASP A 77 10.96 -9.51 0.39
C ASP A 77 11.81 -9.90 1.60
N LYS A 78 13.13 -10.05 1.41
CA LYS A 78 14.07 -10.33 2.50
C LYS A 78 14.01 -9.26 3.58
N LYS A 79 13.94 -7.99 3.18
CA LYS A 79 13.95 -6.89 4.14
C LYS A 79 12.62 -6.73 4.87
N LEU A 80 11.49 -6.79 4.16
CA LEU A 80 10.15 -6.74 4.75
C LEU A 80 9.96 -7.86 5.78
N SER A 81 10.47 -9.05 5.49
CA SER A 81 10.40 -10.19 6.42
C SER A 81 11.30 -10.03 7.65
N ALA A 82 12.43 -9.32 7.52
CA ALA A 82 13.44 -9.20 8.58
C ALA A 82 13.24 -7.99 9.51
N SER A 83 12.46 -6.98 9.11
CA SER A 83 12.43 -5.68 9.79
C SER A 83 11.03 -5.21 10.18
N LYS A 84 10.73 -5.31 11.47
CA LYS A 84 9.51 -4.72 12.07
C LYS A 84 9.48 -3.19 11.92
N SER A 85 10.61 -2.52 12.06
CA SER A 85 10.68 -1.05 11.92
C SER A 85 10.43 -0.56 10.50
N LEU A 86 10.72 -1.37 9.47
CA LEU A 86 10.34 -1.04 8.09
C LEU A 86 8.86 -1.28 7.84
N SER A 87 8.28 -2.31 8.48
CA SER A 87 6.84 -2.56 8.42
C SER A 87 5.98 -1.41 8.99
N SER A 88 6.55 -0.55 9.85
CA SER A 88 5.84 0.63 10.40
C SER A 88 6.03 1.93 9.59
N LYS A 89 7.09 2.00 8.78
CA LYS A 89 7.46 3.16 7.95
C LYS A 89 6.84 3.17 6.55
N GLY A 90 6.53 1.97 6.05
CA GLY A 90 5.86 1.77 4.76
C GLY A 90 6.81 1.44 3.62
N ILE A 91 6.26 0.83 2.57
CA ILE A 91 7.03 0.24 1.48
C ILE A 91 7.77 1.28 0.64
N LEU A 92 7.15 2.45 0.39
CA LEU A 92 7.74 3.49 -0.46
C LEU A 92 9.02 4.08 0.14
N GLU A 93 9.11 4.23 1.46
CA GLU A 93 10.33 4.69 2.12
C GLU A 93 11.47 3.68 1.92
N PHE A 94 11.18 2.38 2.00
CA PHE A 94 12.19 1.35 1.80
C PHE A 94 12.71 1.33 0.35
N ILE A 95 11.80 1.33 -0.62
CA ILE A 95 12.22 1.26 -2.03
C ILE A 95 12.88 2.57 -2.49
N GLU A 96 12.57 3.72 -1.88
CA GLU A 96 13.29 4.98 -2.09
C GLU A 96 14.75 4.85 -1.70
N TYR A 97 15.03 4.31 -0.51
CA TYR A 97 16.39 4.02 -0.07
C TYR A 97 17.10 3.10 -1.06
N LYS A 98 16.46 2.00 -1.46
CA LYS A 98 17.08 1.00 -2.34
C LYS A 98 17.33 1.54 -3.75
N LYS A 99 16.40 2.35 -4.28
CA LYS A 99 16.56 3.04 -5.56
C LYS A 99 17.77 3.99 -5.52
N ASN A 100 17.96 4.74 -4.44
CA ASN A 100 19.12 5.63 -4.30
C ASN A 100 20.44 4.85 -4.13
N ASP A 101 20.42 3.72 -3.42
CA ASP A 101 21.57 2.82 -3.26
C ASP A 101 22.01 2.22 -4.60
N ASN A 102 21.05 1.79 -5.44
CA ASN A 102 21.31 1.27 -6.78
C ASN A 102 21.72 2.37 -7.78
N ASN A 103 21.35 3.62 -7.53
CA ASN A 103 21.57 4.77 -8.42
C ASN A 103 22.22 5.94 -7.66
N PRO A 104 23.48 5.80 -7.19
CA PRO A 104 24.09 6.77 -6.27
C PRO A 104 24.29 8.17 -6.88
N GLU A 105 24.49 8.25 -8.19
CA GLU A 105 24.78 9.52 -8.87
C GLU A 105 23.52 10.30 -9.29
N ASN A 106 22.41 9.61 -9.54
CA ASN A 106 21.24 10.19 -10.21
C ASN A 106 19.88 9.68 -9.69
N GLY A 107 19.85 8.89 -8.62
CA GLY A 107 18.62 8.37 -8.03
C GLY A 107 17.67 9.47 -7.53
N ASN A 108 18.19 10.66 -7.23
CA ASN A 108 17.43 11.82 -6.80
C ASN A 108 16.60 12.50 -7.90
N ILE A 109 16.76 12.10 -9.18
CA ILE A 109 15.94 12.61 -10.29
C ILE A 109 14.45 12.30 -10.08
N ILE A 110 14.14 11.21 -9.37
CA ILE A 110 12.79 10.84 -8.98
C ILE A 110 12.70 10.60 -7.48
N VAL A 111 11.64 11.10 -6.85
CA VAL A 111 11.32 10.85 -5.44
C VAL A 111 10.03 10.04 -5.39
N LEU A 112 10.09 8.85 -4.80
CA LEU A 112 9.01 7.86 -4.86
C LEU A 112 7.85 8.21 -3.92
N ASN A 113 8.11 8.74 -2.73
CA ASN A 113 7.06 9.17 -1.81
C ASN A 113 6.55 10.59 -2.11
N THR A 114 6.00 10.78 -3.31
CA THR A 114 5.36 12.04 -3.72
C THR A 114 3.98 11.79 -4.32
N PRO A 115 3.02 12.73 -4.20
CA PRO A 115 1.71 12.59 -4.85
C PRO A 115 1.81 12.34 -6.36
N SER A 116 2.79 12.97 -7.02
CA SER A 116 3.02 12.79 -8.46
C SER A 116 3.46 11.36 -8.80
N HIS A 117 4.34 10.77 -7.99
CA HIS A 117 4.79 9.40 -8.22
C HIS A 117 3.68 8.39 -7.92
N LYS A 118 2.97 8.55 -6.79
CA LYS A 118 1.80 7.73 -6.44
C LYS A 118 0.74 7.77 -7.56
N LYS A 119 0.49 8.96 -8.13
CA LYS A 119 -0.39 9.14 -9.29
C LYS A 119 0.10 8.38 -10.52
N ASN A 120 1.39 8.50 -10.86
CA ASN A 120 1.97 7.79 -12.02
C ASN A 120 1.85 6.26 -11.87
N MET A 121 2.12 5.72 -10.67
CA MET A 121 1.87 4.30 -10.40
C MET A 121 0.39 3.93 -10.61
N ALA A 122 -0.54 4.74 -10.09
CA ALA A 122 -1.96 4.49 -10.25
C ALA A 122 -2.42 4.54 -11.73
N GLU A 123 -1.87 5.46 -12.53
CA GLU A 123 -2.16 5.54 -13.97
C GLU A 123 -1.62 4.36 -14.77
N LYS A 124 -0.52 3.74 -14.30
CA LYS A 124 0.08 2.55 -14.91
C LYS A 124 -0.58 1.24 -14.45
N PHE A 125 -1.33 1.26 -13.36
CA PHE A 125 -2.01 0.07 -12.86
C PHE A 125 -3.15 -0.33 -13.80
N ASN A 126 -3.00 -1.47 -14.47
CA ASN A 126 -4.00 -2.02 -15.38
C ASN A 126 -4.19 -3.53 -15.13
N LEU A 127 -5.41 -3.97 -14.85
CA LEU A 127 -5.72 -5.38 -14.62
C LEU A 127 -5.63 -6.25 -15.89
N GLU A 128 -5.64 -5.63 -17.07
CA GLU A 128 -5.40 -6.33 -18.34
C GLU A 128 -3.91 -6.62 -18.57
N ASP A 129 -3.02 -5.99 -17.80
CA ASP A 129 -1.60 -6.32 -17.79
C ASP A 129 -1.40 -7.73 -17.24
N LYS A 130 -0.76 -8.59 -18.03
CA LYS A 130 -0.53 -10.00 -17.69
C LYS A 130 0.36 -10.15 -16.46
N GLU A 131 1.34 -9.27 -16.28
CA GLU A 131 2.27 -9.30 -15.15
C GLU A 131 1.53 -8.91 -13.87
N ILE A 132 0.77 -7.82 -13.89
CA ILE A 132 -0.08 -7.41 -12.75
C ILE A 132 -1.07 -8.52 -12.39
N SER A 133 -1.73 -9.11 -13.38
CA SER A 133 -2.62 -10.26 -13.15
C SER A 133 -1.88 -11.46 -12.55
N SER A 134 -0.65 -11.76 -12.97
CA SER A 134 0.12 -12.88 -12.42
C SER A 134 0.50 -12.60 -10.96
N ILE A 135 1.04 -11.42 -10.69
CA ILE A 135 1.40 -10.96 -9.35
C ILE A 135 0.20 -11.08 -8.41
N ILE A 136 -0.98 -10.61 -8.83
CA ILE A 136 -2.20 -10.73 -8.03
C ILE A 136 -2.53 -12.20 -7.75
N LYS A 137 -2.52 -13.08 -8.76
CA LYS A 137 -2.87 -14.50 -8.58
C LYS A 137 -1.92 -15.22 -7.62
N GLU A 138 -0.63 -14.96 -7.74
CA GLU A 138 0.41 -15.57 -6.89
C GLU A 138 0.31 -15.08 -5.45
N ASN A 139 0.08 -13.77 -5.25
CA ASN A 139 0.10 -13.16 -3.93
C ASN A 139 -1.20 -13.29 -3.14
N ARG A 140 -2.33 -13.64 -3.78
CA ARG A 140 -3.58 -13.94 -3.07
C ARG A 140 -3.43 -14.99 -1.97
N ASN A 141 -2.64 -16.03 -2.24
CA ASN A 141 -2.42 -17.09 -1.25
C ASN A 141 -1.36 -16.69 -0.21
N LYS A 142 -0.36 -15.88 -0.61
CA LYS A 142 0.72 -15.40 0.27
C LYS A 142 0.19 -14.36 1.28
N TYR A 143 -0.73 -13.50 0.83
CA TYR A 143 -1.27 -12.37 1.58
C TYR A 143 -2.81 -12.34 1.46
N PRO A 144 -3.53 -13.32 2.04
CA PRO A 144 -4.97 -13.47 1.87
C PRO A 144 -5.78 -12.28 2.39
N PHE A 145 -5.23 -11.55 3.38
CA PHE A 145 -5.87 -10.40 3.99
C PHE A 145 -6.32 -9.34 2.97
N VAL A 146 -5.53 -9.09 1.93
CA VAL A 146 -5.85 -8.07 0.91
C VAL A 146 -7.15 -8.41 0.19
N GLU A 147 -7.30 -9.67 -0.25
CA GLU A 147 -8.52 -10.11 -0.94
C GLU A 147 -9.71 -10.17 0.02
N GLU A 148 -9.51 -10.65 1.25
CA GLU A 148 -10.56 -10.66 2.28
C GLU A 148 -11.07 -9.25 2.60
N PHE A 149 -10.16 -8.30 2.77
CA PHE A 149 -10.50 -6.90 3.03
C PHE A 149 -11.28 -6.26 1.88
N ILE A 150 -10.83 -6.46 0.64
CA ILE A 150 -11.55 -5.96 -0.56
C ILE A 150 -12.94 -6.59 -0.63
N ARG A 151 -13.05 -7.91 -0.41
CA ARG A 151 -14.34 -8.60 -0.41
C ARG A 151 -15.27 -8.04 0.66
N ASP A 152 -14.76 -7.81 1.86
CA ASP A 152 -15.55 -7.24 2.96
C ASP A 152 -15.96 -5.79 2.68
N LEU A 153 -15.10 -4.99 2.04
CA LEU A 153 -15.42 -3.60 1.65
C LEU A 153 -16.60 -3.51 0.66
N PHE A 154 -16.71 -4.47 -0.26
CA PHE A 154 -17.79 -4.52 -1.25
C PHE A 154 -18.96 -5.42 -0.86
N ASN A 155 -18.85 -6.10 0.28
CA ASN A 155 -19.93 -6.94 0.78
C ASN A 155 -20.86 -6.13 1.69
N PHE A 156 -21.67 -5.28 1.07
CA PHE A 156 -22.70 -4.47 1.71
C PHE A 156 -23.83 -5.28 2.36
N THR A 157 -23.78 -6.61 2.30
CA THR A 157 -24.82 -7.51 2.84
C THR A 157 -24.51 -8.09 4.22
N LYS A 158 -23.35 -7.79 4.82
CA LYS A 158 -23.03 -8.29 6.17
C LYS A 158 -23.66 -7.41 7.26
N GLU A 159 -24.71 -7.95 7.89
CA GLU A 159 -25.13 -7.58 9.23
C GLU A 159 -23.92 -7.45 10.16
N ASN A 160 -23.64 -6.22 10.63
CA ASN A 160 -22.97 -5.88 11.88
C ASN A 160 -21.90 -6.88 12.38
N LYS A 161 -20.86 -7.17 11.60
CA LYS A 161 -19.62 -7.66 12.21
C LYS A 161 -18.90 -6.46 12.83
N LYS A 162 -19.29 -6.15 14.06
CA LYS A 162 -18.52 -5.27 14.94
C LYS A 162 -17.12 -5.88 15.08
N TYR A 163 -16.14 -5.28 14.42
CA TYR A 163 -14.74 -5.45 14.80
C TYR A 163 -14.63 -4.95 16.24
N LYS A 164 -14.46 -5.90 17.17
CA LYS A 164 -14.19 -5.64 18.59
C LYS A 164 -12.72 -5.31 18.78
#